data_AF-A0A1B6FK30-F1
#
_entry.id   AF-A0A1B6FK30-F1
#
_cell.length_a   1.000
_cell.length_b   1.000
_cell.length_c   1.000
_cell.angle_alpha   90.00
_cell.angle_beta   90.00
_cell.angle_gamma   90.00
#
_symmetry.space_group_name_H-M   'P 1'
#
loop_
_entity.id
_entity.type
_entity.pdbx_description
1 polymer ?
#
loop_
_entity_poly.entity_id
_entity_poly.type
_entity_poly.pdbx_seq_one_letter_code
_entity_poly.pdbx_strand_id
1 'polypeptide(L)'
;VVVDDADTVEICGALKNIVACGAGFVDGLGLGDNTKAAVIRLGLMEMVKFVDEFFPGSKLGTFFESCGVADLITTCYGGRNRRISEAFVRTGKTILELEKEMLNGQKLQGPFTAGEVNVMLKSKAMENRFPLFTAVHKICIGQISPDKFLDCIKSHPEHM
;
A
#
# COMPACT_ATOMS: atom_id res chain seq x y z
N VAL A 1 9.80 -16.54 -15.48
CA VAL A 1 8.53 -17.07 -16.01
C VAL A 1 7.89 -15.98 -16.84
N VAL A 2 7.34 -16.29 -18.01
CA VAL A 2 6.51 -15.34 -18.78
C VAL A 2 5.06 -15.69 -18.47
N VAL A 3 4.27 -14.72 -18.05
CA VAL A 3 2.86 -14.91 -17.72
C VAL A 3 1.97 -14.19 -18.73
N ASP A 4 0.88 -14.85 -19.12
CA ASP A 4 -0.15 -14.30 -19.99
C ASP A 4 -1.26 -13.67 -19.12
N ASP A 5 -0.89 -12.59 -18.44
CA ASP A 5 -1.71 -11.84 -17.48
C ASP A 5 -1.11 -10.43 -17.27
N ALA A 6 -1.01 -9.66 -18.36
CA ALA A 6 -0.28 -8.40 -18.39
C ALA A 6 -0.85 -7.34 -17.44
N ASP A 7 -2.18 -7.22 -17.38
CA ASP A 7 -2.86 -6.25 -16.51
C ASP A 7 -2.53 -6.52 -15.04
N THR A 8 -2.63 -7.78 -14.58
CA THR A 8 -2.31 -8.12 -13.19
C THR A 8 -0.86 -7.84 -12.86
N VAL A 9 0.08 -8.15 -13.77
CA VAL A 9 1.51 -7.87 -13.58
C VAL A 9 1.76 -6.38 -13.40
N GLU A 10 1.17 -5.54 -14.25
CA GLU A 10 1.36 -4.09 -14.22
C GLU A 10 0.72 -3.47 -12.96
N ILE A 11 -0.51 -3.86 -12.64
CA ILE A 11 -1.25 -3.32 -11.50
C ILE A 11 -0.60 -3.73 -10.17
N CYS A 12 -0.03 -4.94 -10.06
CA CYS A 12 0.76 -5.32 -8.88
C CYS A 12 1.90 -4.34 -8.59
N GLY A 13 2.59 -3.89 -9.64
CA GLY A 13 3.69 -2.92 -9.54
C GLY A 13 3.24 -1.54 -9.01
N ALA A 14 2.01 -1.13 -9.29
CA ALA A 14 1.42 0.10 -8.75
C ALA A 14 0.96 -0.09 -7.30
N LEU A 15 0.13 -1.09 -7.04
CA LEU A 15 -0.54 -1.28 -5.74
C LEU A 15 0.43 -1.59 -4.59
N LYS A 16 1.53 -2.30 -4.87
CA LYS A 16 2.55 -2.61 -3.84
C LYS A 16 3.07 -1.35 -3.14
N ASN A 17 3.10 -0.21 -3.83
CA ASN A 17 3.62 1.04 -3.29
C ASN A 17 2.72 1.62 -2.21
N ILE A 18 1.41 1.37 -2.29
CA ILE A 18 0.44 1.71 -1.24
C ILE A 18 0.73 0.89 0.01
N VAL A 19 0.90 -0.44 -0.15
CA VAL A 19 1.21 -1.34 0.97
C VAL A 19 2.54 -0.99 1.61
N ALA A 20 3.54 -0.61 0.80
CA ALA A 20 4.85 -0.17 1.30
C ALA A 20 4.77 1.12 2.12
N CYS A 21 3.84 2.04 1.80
CA CYS A 21 3.56 3.18 2.68
C CYS A 21 3.00 2.74 4.02
N GLY A 22 2.04 1.80 4.03
CA GLY A 22 1.52 1.20 5.26
C GLY A 22 2.62 0.52 6.10
N ALA A 23 3.51 -0.25 5.46
CA ALA A 23 4.66 -0.85 6.13
C ALA A 23 5.62 0.20 6.72
N GLY A 24 5.83 1.31 6.02
CA GLY A 24 6.60 2.45 6.53
C GLY A 24 5.94 3.12 7.74
N PHE A 25 4.60 3.20 7.78
CA PHE A 25 3.91 3.71 8.96
C PHE A 25 4.12 2.82 10.19
N VAL A 26 4.09 1.49 10.00
CA VAL A 26 4.41 0.53 11.08
C VAL A 26 5.83 0.76 11.63
N ASP A 27 6.81 0.93 10.74
CA ASP A 27 8.20 1.22 11.14
C ASP A 27 8.33 2.56 11.87
N GLY A 28 7.59 3.57 11.42
CA GLY A 28 7.59 4.90 12.03
C GLY A 28 6.94 4.93 13.41
N LEU A 29 5.94 4.08 13.64
CA LEU A 29 5.29 3.88 14.93
C LEU A 29 6.10 2.98 15.89
N GLY A 30 7.26 2.45 15.46
CA GLY A 30 8.09 1.58 16.28
C GLY A 30 7.50 0.20 16.53
N LEU A 31 6.62 -0.27 15.65
CA LEU A 31 5.95 -1.56 15.75
C LEU A 31 6.83 -2.68 15.16
N GLY A 32 6.70 -3.89 15.70
CA GLY A 32 7.55 -5.03 15.34
C GLY A 32 7.18 -5.73 14.02
N ASP A 33 8.02 -6.68 13.61
CA ASP A 33 7.93 -7.38 12.33
C ASP A 33 6.63 -8.18 12.16
N ASN A 34 6.05 -8.72 13.23
CA ASN A 34 4.75 -9.42 13.16
C ASN A 34 3.63 -8.48 12.68
N THR A 35 3.61 -7.24 13.16
CA THR A 35 2.64 -6.24 12.72
C THR A 35 2.87 -5.84 11.27
N LYS A 36 4.14 -5.67 10.88
CA LYS A 36 4.50 -5.40 9.48
C LYS A 36 4.09 -6.55 8.55
N ALA A 37 4.33 -7.79 8.96
CA ALA A 37 3.92 -8.98 8.21
C ALA A 37 2.41 -9.05 8.04
N ALA A 38 1.64 -8.70 9.08
CA ALA A 38 0.18 -8.60 8.98
C ALA A 38 -0.26 -7.54 7.96
N VAL A 39 0.37 -6.35 7.97
CA VAL A 39 0.09 -5.29 6.98
C VAL A 39 0.45 -5.73 5.57
N ILE A 40 1.59 -6.40 5.36
CA ILE A 40 1.98 -6.93 4.04
C ILE A 40 0.96 -7.97 3.56
N ARG A 41 0.55 -8.90 4.44
CA ARG A 41 -0.45 -9.93 4.12
C ARG A 41 -1.78 -9.32 3.72
N LEU A 42 -2.32 -8.42 4.56
CA LEU A 42 -3.59 -7.74 4.30
C LEU A 42 -3.52 -6.90 3.03
N GLY A 43 -2.40 -6.21 2.81
CA GLY A 43 -2.14 -5.45 1.59
C GLY A 43 -2.15 -6.33 0.35
N LEU A 44 -1.53 -7.53 0.40
CA LEU A 44 -1.60 -8.49 -0.70
C LEU A 44 -3.03 -8.96 -0.97
N MET A 45 -3.84 -9.20 0.06
CA MET A 45 -5.25 -9.58 -0.13
C MET A 45 -6.05 -8.44 -0.76
N GLU A 46 -5.82 -7.20 -0.35
CA GLU A 46 -6.42 -6.02 -1.00
C GLU A 46 -5.94 -5.85 -2.45
N MET A 47 -4.68 -6.16 -2.76
CA MET A 47 -4.18 -6.17 -4.13
C MET A 47 -4.95 -7.18 -5.00
N VAL A 48 -5.07 -8.42 -4.54
CA VAL A 48 -5.80 -9.49 -5.25
C VAL A 48 -7.25 -9.06 -5.50
N LYS A 49 -7.93 -8.60 -4.46
CA LYS A 49 -9.34 -8.19 -4.52
C LYS A 49 -9.56 -6.97 -5.41
N PHE A 50 -8.61 -6.03 -5.44
CA PHE A 50 -8.71 -4.84 -6.28
C PHE A 50 -8.60 -5.23 -7.75
N VAL A 51 -7.61 -6.07 -8.09
CA VAL A 51 -7.46 -6.55 -9.46
C VAL A 51 -8.68 -7.36 -9.89
N ASP A 52 -9.18 -8.29 -9.07
CA ASP A 52 -10.36 -9.09 -9.40
C ASP A 52 -11.61 -8.23 -9.69
N GLU A 53 -11.78 -7.13 -8.96
CA GLU A 53 -12.93 -6.23 -9.10
C GLU A 53 -12.83 -5.24 -10.27
N PHE A 54 -11.63 -4.76 -10.60
CA PHE A 54 -11.42 -3.69 -11.58
C PHE A 54 -10.80 -4.17 -12.90
N PHE A 55 -10.16 -5.34 -12.89
CA PHE A 55 -9.43 -5.95 -14.01
C PHE A 55 -9.82 -7.44 -14.12
N PRO A 56 -11.06 -7.74 -14.53
CA PRO A 56 -11.58 -9.11 -14.55
C PRO A 56 -10.76 -10.00 -15.49
N GLY A 57 -10.57 -11.26 -15.10
CA GLY A 57 -9.74 -12.22 -15.83
C GLY A 57 -8.35 -12.46 -15.23
N SER A 58 -8.04 -11.79 -14.11
CA SER A 58 -6.80 -12.01 -13.36
C SER A 58 -6.62 -13.45 -12.89
N LYS A 59 -5.38 -13.93 -12.87
CA LYS A 59 -5.02 -15.26 -12.36
C LYS A 59 -4.40 -15.11 -10.99
N LEU A 60 -4.99 -15.76 -9.97
CA LEU A 60 -4.44 -15.75 -8.61
C LEU A 60 -2.96 -16.17 -8.56
N GLY A 61 -2.55 -17.08 -9.45
CA GLY A 61 -1.15 -17.51 -9.59
C GLY A 61 -0.17 -16.36 -9.88
N THR A 62 -0.59 -15.33 -10.61
CA THR A 62 0.24 -14.17 -10.98
C THR A 62 0.74 -13.40 -9.74
N PHE A 63 -0.04 -13.36 -8.66
CA PHE A 63 0.38 -12.71 -7.40
C PHE A 63 1.50 -13.44 -6.67
N PHE A 64 1.72 -14.72 -6.97
CA PHE A 64 2.83 -15.52 -6.42
C PHE A 64 4.10 -15.40 -7.28
N GLU A 65 4.02 -14.79 -8.45
CA GLU A 65 5.19 -14.48 -9.28
C GLU A 65 5.95 -13.26 -8.73
N SER A 66 7.13 -13.00 -9.33
CA SER A 66 8.01 -11.91 -8.89
C SER A 66 7.33 -10.55 -8.83
N CYS A 67 6.38 -10.25 -9.73
CA CYS A 67 5.66 -8.97 -9.77
C CYS A 67 4.73 -8.73 -8.58
N GLY A 68 4.26 -9.80 -7.92
CA GLY A 68 3.35 -9.74 -6.78
C GLY A 68 4.12 -9.82 -5.47
N VAL A 69 4.15 -11.00 -4.86
CA VAL A 69 4.64 -11.20 -3.49
C VAL A 69 6.11 -10.81 -3.29
N ALA A 70 7.00 -11.14 -4.23
CA ALA A 70 8.43 -10.88 -4.06
C ALA A 70 8.73 -9.37 -4.13
N ASP A 71 8.16 -8.68 -5.12
CA ASP A 71 8.33 -7.24 -5.27
C ASP A 71 7.62 -6.45 -4.15
N LEU A 72 6.47 -6.95 -3.70
CA LEU A 72 5.79 -6.41 -2.52
C LEU A 72 6.69 -6.47 -1.28
N ILE A 73 7.27 -7.63 -0.98
CA ILE A 73 8.15 -7.83 0.19
C ILE A 73 9.36 -6.90 0.09
N THR A 74 10.11 -6.93 -1.01
CA THR A 74 11.33 -6.09 -1.13
C THR A 74 11.01 -4.59 -1.03
N THR A 75 9.87 -4.16 -1.56
CA THR A 75 9.42 -2.76 -1.48
C THR A 75 9.03 -2.39 -0.04
N CYS A 76 8.38 -3.29 0.70
CA CYS A 76 7.97 -3.06 2.10
C CYS A 76 9.13 -3.09 3.11
N TYR A 77 10.28 -3.69 2.77
CA TYR A 77 11.48 -3.68 3.63
C TYR A 77 12.52 -2.64 3.21
N GLY A 78 12.68 -2.38 1.91
CA GLY A 78 13.78 -1.57 1.38
C GLY A 78 13.38 -0.37 0.52
N GLY A 79 12.12 -0.27 0.08
CA GLY A 79 11.67 0.70 -0.91
C GLY A 79 11.62 2.15 -0.42
N ARG A 80 11.63 3.09 -1.37
CA ARG A 80 11.50 4.54 -1.10
C ARG A 80 10.16 4.88 -0.42
N ASN A 81 9.06 4.24 -0.83
CA ASN A 81 7.75 4.38 -0.20
C ASN A 81 7.81 4.07 1.31
N ARG A 82 8.42 2.95 1.69
CA ARG A 82 8.62 2.58 3.09
C ARG A 82 9.46 3.62 3.86
N ARG A 83 10.62 4.01 3.31
CA ARG A 83 11.54 4.97 3.97
C ARG A 83 10.91 6.33 4.21
N ILE A 84 10.22 6.88 3.21
CA ILE A 84 9.58 8.19 3.34
C ILE A 84 8.38 8.10 4.29
N SER A 85 7.56 7.05 4.19
CA SER A 85 6.43 6.86 5.11
C SER A 85 6.88 6.67 6.56
N GLU A 86 8.01 6.01 6.81
CA GLU A 86 8.61 5.94 8.15
C GLU A 86 9.03 7.33 8.64
N ALA A 87 9.76 8.08 7.82
CA ALA A 87 10.21 9.43 8.19
C ALA A 87 9.02 10.39 8.40
N PHE A 88 7.96 10.26 7.61
CA PHE A 88 6.71 11.00 7.74
C PHE A 88 6.12 10.83 9.13
N VAL A 89 5.99 9.58 9.60
CA VAL A 89 5.46 9.30 10.94
C VAL A 89 6.40 9.77 12.04
N ARG A 90 7.71 9.58 11.89
CA ARG A 90 8.69 9.93 12.95
C ARG A 90 8.91 11.43 13.12
N THR A 91 8.79 12.20 12.03
CA THR A 91 9.16 13.63 12.03
C THR A 91 7.97 14.55 11.98
N GLY A 92 6.80 14.09 11.52
CA GLY A 92 5.64 14.93 11.25
C GLY A 92 5.80 15.88 10.07
N LYS A 93 6.93 15.83 9.35
CA LYS A 93 7.14 16.59 8.11
C LYS A 93 6.17 16.11 7.03
N THR A 94 5.85 17.00 6.11
CA THR A 94 5.04 16.65 4.93
C THR A 94 5.81 15.70 4.00
N ILE A 95 5.07 14.89 3.23
CA ILE A 95 5.67 14.02 2.21
C ILE A 95 6.51 14.84 1.22
N LEU A 96 6.03 16.04 0.84
CA LEU A 96 6.74 16.92 -0.10
C LEU A 96 8.10 17.40 0.43
N GLU A 97 8.21 17.67 1.73
CA GLU A 97 9.50 18.04 2.35
C GLU A 97 10.45 16.84 2.34
N LEU A 98 9.96 15.67 2.74
CA LEU A 98 10.76 14.44 2.77
C LEU A 98 11.21 13.99 1.38
N GLU A 99 10.38 14.18 0.34
CA GLU A 99 10.79 13.94 -1.05
C GLU A 99 12.00 14.79 -1.44
N LYS A 100 11.98 16.09 -1.09
CA LYS A 100 13.09 17.01 -1.40
C LYS A 100 14.36 16.64 -0.63
N GLU A 101 14.22 16.21 0.62
CA GLU A 101 15.35 15.88 1.49
C GLU A 101 15.98 14.52 1.16
N MET A 102 15.18 13.53 0.75
CA MET A 102 15.60 12.12 0.74
C MET A 102 15.61 11.46 -0.64
N LEU A 103 14.96 12.06 -1.66
CA LEU A 103 14.77 11.40 -2.95
C LEU A 103 15.55 12.01 -4.12
N ASN A 104 16.38 13.04 -3.89
CA ASN A 104 17.24 13.66 -4.91
C ASN A 104 16.50 13.96 -6.24
N GLY A 105 15.28 14.51 -6.16
CA GLY A 105 14.44 14.85 -7.31
C GLY A 105 13.49 13.75 -7.79
N GLN A 106 13.54 12.54 -7.21
CA GLN A 106 12.57 11.49 -7.50
C GLN A 106 11.25 11.70 -6.72
N LYS A 107 10.15 11.18 -7.25
CA LYS A 107 8.81 11.29 -6.66
C LYS A 107 8.34 9.99 -6.02
N LEU A 108 7.55 10.13 -4.94
CA LEU A 108 6.95 9.04 -4.23
C LEU A 108 5.62 8.65 -4.88
N GLN A 109 5.51 7.41 -5.36
CA GLN A 109 4.33 6.95 -6.09
C GLN A 109 3.22 6.49 -5.16
N GLY A 110 3.54 5.91 -3.99
CA GLY A 110 2.55 5.31 -3.08
C GLY A 110 1.37 6.22 -2.72
N PRO A 111 1.61 7.45 -2.23
CA PRO A 111 0.52 8.39 -1.90
C PRO A 111 -0.35 8.76 -3.11
N PHE A 112 0.29 8.96 -4.27
CA PHE A 112 -0.42 9.28 -5.51
C PHE A 112 -1.29 8.11 -5.95
N THR A 113 -0.73 6.90 -6.02
CA THR A 113 -1.47 5.68 -6.35
C THR A 113 -2.61 5.41 -5.36
N ALA A 114 -2.41 5.67 -4.06
CA ALA A 114 -3.47 5.55 -3.06
C ALA A 114 -4.63 6.52 -3.30
N GLY A 115 -4.34 7.74 -3.79
CA GLY A 115 -5.35 8.70 -4.23
C GLY A 115 -6.20 8.19 -5.39
N GLU A 116 -5.56 7.75 -6.47
CA GLU A 116 -6.25 7.23 -7.65
C GLU A 116 -7.07 5.97 -7.34
N VAL A 117 -6.49 5.04 -6.58
CA VAL A 117 -7.19 3.84 -6.10
C VAL A 117 -8.40 4.22 -5.25
N ASN A 118 -8.27 5.19 -4.33
CA ASN A 118 -9.41 5.60 -3.52
C ASN A 118 -10.53 6.28 -4.34
N VAL A 119 -10.19 7.00 -5.42
CA VAL A 119 -11.19 7.51 -6.39
C VAL A 119 -11.97 6.36 -7.04
N MET A 120 -11.28 5.31 -7.49
CA MET A 120 -11.91 4.10 -8.06
C MET A 120 -12.77 3.36 -7.03
N LEU A 121 -12.32 3.26 -5.78
CA LEU A 121 -13.07 2.64 -4.70
C LEU A 121 -14.34 3.43 -4.36
N LYS A 122 -14.25 4.77 -4.31
CA LYS A 122 -15.40 5.65 -4.08
C LYS A 122 -16.47 5.52 -5.16
N SER A 123 -16.07 5.42 -6.43
CA SER A 123 -17.04 5.31 -7.54
C SER A 123 -17.91 4.05 -7.47
N LYS A 124 -17.41 2.99 -6.80
CA LYS A 124 -18.16 1.74 -6.53
C LYS A 124 -18.65 1.60 -5.08
N ALA A 125 -18.49 2.63 -4.22
CA ALA A 125 -18.80 2.58 -2.78
C ALA A 125 -18.08 1.42 -2.02
N MET A 126 -16.83 1.14 -2.40
CA MET A 126 -16.07 -0.02 -1.91
C MET A 126 -15.00 0.32 -0.87
N GLU A 127 -14.85 1.56 -0.42
CA GLU A 127 -13.78 1.95 0.53
C GLU A 127 -13.72 1.05 1.78
N ASN A 128 -14.89 0.65 2.31
CA ASN A 128 -14.98 -0.25 3.48
C ASN A 128 -14.48 -1.68 3.21
N ARG A 129 -14.38 -2.08 1.94
CA ARG A 129 -13.84 -3.39 1.52
C ARG A 129 -12.31 -3.37 1.36
N PHE A 130 -11.69 -2.19 1.41
CA PHE A 130 -10.25 -1.93 1.26
C PHE A 130 -9.75 -0.96 2.33
N PRO A 131 -9.87 -1.32 3.62
CA PRO A 131 -9.51 -0.43 4.72
C PRO A 131 -8.03 -0.02 4.73
N LEU A 132 -7.09 -0.87 4.30
CA LEU A 132 -5.67 -0.56 4.27
C LEU A 132 -5.36 0.49 3.21
N PHE A 133 -5.78 0.29 1.95
CA PHE A 133 -5.59 1.27 0.88
C PHE A 133 -6.25 2.61 1.22
N THR A 134 -7.47 2.55 1.76
CA THR A 134 -8.22 3.74 2.19
C THR A 134 -7.53 4.47 3.33
N ALA A 135 -7.01 3.74 4.33
CA ALA A 135 -6.29 4.34 5.45
C ALA A 135 -4.99 5.02 4.99
N VAL A 136 -4.22 4.37 4.10
CA VAL A 136 -3.00 4.97 3.54
C VAL A 136 -3.33 6.28 2.83
N HIS A 137 -4.36 6.29 1.97
CA HIS A 137 -4.80 7.52 1.32
C HIS A 137 -5.15 8.61 2.33
N LYS A 138 -6.04 8.32 3.30
CA LYS A 138 -6.53 9.28 4.29
C LYS A 138 -5.41 9.84 5.18
N ILE A 139 -4.42 9.03 5.52
CA ILE A 139 -3.24 9.46 6.28
C ILE A 139 -2.36 10.39 5.43
N CYS A 140 -2.08 10.01 4.17
CA CYS A 140 -1.24 10.82 3.28
C CYS A 140 -1.81 12.21 2.99
N ILE A 141 -3.14 12.38 3.02
CA ILE A 141 -3.80 13.68 2.84
C ILE A 141 -4.15 14.39 4.16
N GLY A 142 -3.75 13.83 5.31
CA GLY A 142 -3.92 14.44 6.62
C GLY A 142 -5.34 14.37 7.22
N GLN A 143 -6.22 13.51 6.70
CA GLN A 143 -7.55 13.29 7.27
C GLN A 143 -7.53 12.39 8.51
N ILE A 144 -6.56 11.49 8.58
CA ILE A 144 -6.37 10.55 9.70
C ILE A 144 -4.91 10.65 10.17
N SER A 145 -4.71 10.65 11.49
CA SER A 145 -3.37 10.61 12.06
C SER A 145 -2.74 9.22 11.93
N PRO A 146 -1.42 9.08 11.67
CA PRO A 146 -0.78 7.79 11.48
C PRO A 146 -0.95 6.78 12.63
N ASP A 147 -1.10 7.24 13.88
CA ASP A 147 -1.34 6.37 15.04
C ASP A 147 -2.65 5.57 14.93
N LYS A 148 -3.61 6.04 14.13
CA LYS A 148 -4.89 5.37 13.87
C LYS A 148 -4.81 4.32 12.76
N PHE A 149 -3.66 4.16 12.10
CA PHE A 149 -3.53 3.22 10.98
C PHE A 149 -3.95 1.79 11.35
N LEU A 150 -3.49 1.29 12.52
CA LEU A 150 -3.87 -0.05 12.96
C LEU A 150 -5.36 -0.17 13.30
N ASP A 151 -5.97 0.88 13.86
CA ASP A 151 -7.40 0.89 14.18
C ASP A 151 -8.24 0.70 12.91
N CYS A 152 -7.81 1.28 11.78
CA CYS A 152 -8.48 1.12 10.51
C CYS A 152 -8.47 -0.32 9.97
N ILE A 153 -7.45 -1.12 10.30
CA ILE A 153 -7.27 -2.48 9.75
C ILE A 153 -7.57 -3.60 10.77
N LYS A 154 -7.91 -3.29 12.02
CA LYS A 154 -8.32 -4.31 13.02
C LYS A 154 -9.55 -5.10 12.56
N SER A 155 -10.55 -4.40 12.02
CA SER A 155 -11.80 -5.00 11.52
C SER A 155 -11.72 -5.32 10.02
N HIS A 156 -10.57 -5.78 9.54
CA HIS A 156 -10.37 -6.09 8.13
C HIS A 156 -11.37 -7.18 7.66
N PRO A 157 -12.01 -7.04 6.48
CA PRO A 157 -12.97 -8.03 5.98
C PRO A 157 -12.43 -9.47 5.90
N GLU A 158 -11.13 -9.63 5.66
CA GLU A 158 -10.42 -10.93 5.63
C GLU A 158 -10.31 -11.63 7.00
N HIS A 159 -10.79 -11.03 8.09
CA HIS A 159 -10.90 -11.67 9.40
C HIS A 159 -12.29 -12.29 9.65
N MET A 160 -13.26 -12.05 8.76
CA MET A 160 -14.65 -12.49 8.89
C MET A 160 -14.99 -13.64 7.94
#